data_AF-A0A0X3P765-F1
#
_entry.id   AF-A0A0X3P765-F1
#
_cell.length_a   1.000
_cell.length_b   1.000
_cell.length_c   1.000
_cell.angle_alpha   90.00
_cell.angle_beta   90.00
_cell.angle_gamma   90.00
#
_symmetry.space_group_name_H-M   'P 1'
#
loop_
_entity.id
_entity.type
_entity.pdbx_description
1 polymer ?
#
loop_
_entity_poly.entity_id
_entity_poly.type
_entity_poly.pdbx_seq_one_letter_code
_entity_poly.pdbx_strand_id
1 'polypeptide(L)'
;MADLNVIVTEPYFNFSSTKETMNEVFFEDYLVSGLVRTNPAFLSAYKYQREYTQHMSRYSLVIDSGYSFTHILPVADGKIMKDFSLRLSIGGKILTNRLIEVTSYRQLDVRSETYIMNQCKEDACYISKDFWSDLTVSK
;
A
#
# COMPACT_ATOMS: atom_id res chain seq x y z
N MET A 1 10.77 8.41 33.03
CA MET A 1 10.09 7.77 31.88
C MET A 1 10.08 8.79 30.77
N ALA A 2 10.63 8.47 29.60
CA ALA A 2 10.62 9.39 28.47
C ALA A 2 9.19 9.47 27.91
N ASP A 3 8.67 10.68 27.70
CA ASP A 3 7.37 10.87 27.07
C ASP A 3 7.43 10.45 25.59
N LEU A 4 7.15 9.17 25.32
CA LEU A 4 7.19 8.62 23.98
C LEU A 4 5.80 8.68 23.36
N ASN A 5 5.65 9.53 22.35
CA ASN A 5 4.45 9.59 21.50
C ASN A 5 4.69 8.80 20.22
N VAL A 6 3.78 7.90 19.88
CA VAL A 6 3.89 6.99 18.74
C VAL A 6 2.76 7.23 17.74
N ILE A 7 3.10 7.27 16.46
CA ILE A 7 2.14 7.25 15.35
C ILE A 7 2.26 5.91 14.65
N VAL A 8 1.15 5.19 14.52
CA VAL A 8 1.10 3.87 13.86
C VAL A 8 0.11 3.93 12.70
N THR A 9 0.54 3.40 11.56
CA THR A 9 -0.33 3.23 10.40
C THR A 9 -1.07 1.89 10.49
N GLU A 10 -2.39 1.90 10.33
CA GLU A 10 -3.21 0.70 10.25
C GLU A 10 -3.97 0.59 8.91
N PRO A 11 -4.37 -0.64 8.50
CA PRO A 11 -5.28 -0.83 7.37
C PRO A 11 -6.65 -0.17 7.59
N TYR A 12 -7.34 0.20 6.51
CA TYR A 12 -8.61 0.92 6.55
C TYR A 12 -9.74 0.20 7.31
N PHE A 13 -9.76 -1.13 7.25
CA PHE A 13 -10.83 -1.97 7.78
C PHE A 13 -10.32 -2.97 8.81
N ASN A 14 -9.51 -2.49 9.75
CA ASN A 14 -9.01 -3.33 10.83
C ASN A 14 -10.12 -3.63 11.87
N PHE A 15 -10.11 -4.83 12.44
CA PHE A 15 -11.11 -5.26 13.42
C PHE A 15 -10.96 -4.51 14.74
N SER A 16 -12.07 -4.26 15.44
CA SER A 16 -12.05 -3.59 16.75
C SER A 16 -11.20 -4.34 17.77
N SER A 17 -11.26 -5.68 17.78
CA SER A 17 -10.43 -6.51 18.66
C SER A 17 -8.94 -6.31 18.39
N THR A 18 -8.49 -6.34 17.13
CA THR A 18 -7.09 -6.10 16.78
C THR A 18 -6.64 -4.69 17.17
N LYS A 19 -7.54 -3.70 17.07
CA LYS A 19 -7.27 -2.32 17.51
C LYS A 19 -7.11 -2.18 19.02
N GLU A 20 -7.90 -2.94 19.78
CA GLU A 20 -7.83 -2.99 21.25
C GLU A 20 -6.55 -3.69 21.70
N THR A 21 -6.26 -4.88 21.15
CA THR A 21 -5.00 -5.60 21.42
C THR A 21 -3.78 -4.74 21.11
N MET A 22 -3.81 -3.99 20.00
CA MET A 22 -2.71 -3.08 19.67
C MET A 22 -2.56 -1.98 20.73
N ASN A 23 -3.66 -1.40 21.21
CA ASN A 23 -3.61 -0.39 22.26
C ASN A 23 -3.06 -0.96 23.58
N GLU A 24 -3.51 -2.15 23.98
CA GLU A 24 -3.05 -2.85 25.18
C GLU A 24 -1.53 -3.04 25.14
N VAL A 25 -1.00 -3.61 24.06
CA VAL A 25 0.45 -3.80 23.89
C VAL A 25 1.21 -2.47 23.98
N PHE A 26 0.75 -1.41 23.31
CA PHE A 26 1.46 -0.13 23.34
C PHE A 26 1.40 0.59 24.69
N PHE A 27 0.25 0.56 25.37
CA PHE A 27 0.09 1.27 26.63
C PHE A 27 0.55 0.46 27.85
N GLU A 28 0.32 -0.84 27.87
CA GLU A 28 0.62 -1.69 29.03
C GLU A 28 2.05 -2.25 28.98
N ASP A 29 2.50 -2.76 27.83
CA ASP A 29 3.85 -3.32 27.72
C ASP A 29 4.91 -2.25 27.43
N TYR A 30 4.65 -1.40 26.43
CA TYR A 30 5.61 -0.38 25.98
C TYR A 30 5.50 0.94 26.75
N LEU A 31 4.44 1.13 27.57
CA LEU A 31 4.25 2.31 28.43
C LEU A 31 4.38 3.64 27.66
N VAL A 32 3.81 3.72 26.45
CA VAL A 32 3.83 4.94 25.63
C VAL A 32 2.93 6.01 26.24
N SER A 33 3.33 7.29 26.15
CA SER A 33 2.54 8.42 26.67
C SER A 33 1.35 8.76 25.76
N GLY A 34 1.46 8.49 24.46
CA GLY A 34 0.41 8.79 23.50
C GLY A 34 0.53 7.93 22.23
N LEU A 35 -0.62 7.47 21.74
CA LEU A 35 -0.72 6.65 20.54
C LEU A 35 -1.74 7.26 19.57
N VAL A 36 -1.28 7.61 18.36
CA VAL A 36 -2.15 8.01 17.25
C VAL A 36 -2.17 6.93 16.19
N ARG A 37 -3.37 6.43 15.89
CA ARG A 37 -3.61 5.47 14.81
C ARG A 37 -4.12 6.22 13.60
N THR A 38 -3.50 5.99 12.45
CA THR A 38 -3.88 6.66 11.20
C THR A 38 -3.76 5.71 10.03
N ASN A 39 -4.28 6.10 8.87
CA ASN A 39 -4.14 5.32 7.65
C ASN A 39 -3.01 5.90 6.78
N PRO A 40 -2.27 5.06 6.04
CA PRO A 40 -1.17 5.53 5.20
C PRO A 40 -1.64 6.51 4.10
N ALA A 41 -2.81 6.29 3.49
CA ALA A 41 -3.35 7.26 2.52
C ALA A 41 -3.77 8.58 3.16
N PHE A 42 -4.19 8.58 4.43
CA PHE A 42 -4.53 9.84 5.11
C PHE A 42 -3.28 10.72 5.25
N LEU A 43 -2.16 10.12 5.67
CA LEU A 43 -0.88 10.83 5.75
C LEU A 43 -0.39 11.29 4.37
N SER A 44 -0.57 10.47 3.34
CA SER A 44 -0.21 10.81 1.97
C SER A 44 -1.06 11.97 1.42
N ALA A 45 -2.38 11.94 1.66
CA ALA A 45 -3.30 13.02 1.31
C ALA A 45 -2.95 14.31 2.08
N TYR A 46 -2.65 14.19 3.37
CA TYR A 46 -2.26 15.33 4.21
C TYR A 46 -0.98 15.98 3.71
N LYS A 47 0.04 15.19 3.35
CA LYS A 47 1.27 15.69 2.73
C LYS A 47 0.98 16.40 1.42
N TYR A 48 0.20 15.78 0.53
CA TYR A 48 -0.17 16.36 -0.76
C TYR A 48 -0.90 17.71 -0.60
N GLN A 49 -1.84 17.81 0.34
CA GLN A 49 -2.56 19.06 0.62
C GLN A 49 -1.63 20.16 1.16
N ARG A 50 -0.61 19.80 1.96
CA ARG A 50 0.37 20.76 2.49
C ARG A 50 1.38 21.26 1.46
N GLU A 51 1.74 20.43 0.49
CA GLU A 51 2.71 20.78 -0.55
C GLU A 51 2.07 21.57 -1.69
N TYR A 52 0.82 21.26 -2.06
CA TYR A 52 0.12 21.85 -3.21
C TYR A 52 -0.91 22.92 -2.80
N THR A 53 -0.57 23.76 -1.81
CA THR A 53 -1.43 24.80 -1.19
C THR A 53 -2.08 25.77 -2.18
N GLN A 54 -1.53 25.92 -3.39
CA GLN A 54 -2.05 26.86 -4.40
C GLN A 54 -3.27 26.35 -5.17
N HIS A 55 -3.55 25.04 -5.16
CA HIS A 55 -4.72 24.45 -5.80
C HIS A 55 -5.34 23.42 -4.85
N MET A 56 -5.93 23.89 -3.74
CA MET A 56 -6.76 23.04 -2.89
C MET A 56 -8.01 22.62 -3.66
N SER A 57 -7.88 21.56 -4.46
CA SER A 57 -9.04 20.84 -4.94
C SER A 57 -9.77 20.29 -3.72
N ARG A 58 -11.05 20.64 -3.59
CA ARG A 58 -11.93 20.12 -2.53
C ARG A 58 -12.05 18.60 -2.57
N TYR A 59 -11.74 18.00 -3.72
CA TYR A 59 -11.82 16.56 -3.94
C TYR A 59 -10.46 16.05 -4.44
N SER A 60 -10.00 14.94 -3.87
CA SER A 60 -8.84 14.19 -4.36
C SER A 60 -9.10 12.69 -4.28
N LEU A 61 -8.35 11.92 -5.06
CA LEU A 61 -8.42 10.47 -5.06
C LEU A 61 -7.03 9.92 -4.74
N VAL A 62 -6.91 9.18 -3.65
CA VAL A 62 -5.67 8.51 -3.30
C VAL A 62 -5.73 7.08 -3.81
N ILE A 63 -4.75 6.70 -4.63
CA ILE A 63 -4.55 5.34 -5.10
C ILE A 63 -3.27 4.82 -4.44
N ASP A 64 -3.45 3.94 -3.47
CA ASP A 64 -2.37 3.34 -2.67
C ASP A 64 -2.13 1.91 -3.14
N SER A 65 -1.18 1.75 -4.05
CA SER A 65 -0.78 0.46 -4.62
C SER A 65 0.33 -0.17 -3.79
N GLY A 66 -0.05 -1.08 -2.88
CA GLY A 66 0.86 -1.75 -1.97
C GLY A 66 1.33 -3.13 -2.43
N TYR A 67 2.11 -3.78 -1.57
CA TYR A 67 2.61 -5.14 -1.81
C TYR A 67 1.48 -6.18 -1.88
N SER A 68 0.52 -6.15 -0.96
CA SER A 68 -0.54 -7.17 -0.91
C SER A 68 -1.88 -6.70 -1.49
N PHE A 69 -2.17 -5.40 -1.43
CA PHE A 69 -3.46 -4.82 -1.76
C PHE A 69 -3.28 -3.46 -2.42
N THR A 70 -4.25 -3.08 -3.25
CA THR A 70 -4.37 -1.73 -3.79
C THR A 70 -5.64 -1.10 -3.23
N HIS A 71 -5.52 0.10 -2.64
CA HIS A 71 -6.66 0.83 -2.08
C HIS A 71 -6.94 2.08 -2.92
N ILE A 72 -8.22 2.34 -3.18
CA ILE A 72 -8.68 3.54 -3.87
C ILE A 72 -9.59 4.29 -2.90
N LEU A 73 -9.20 5.52 -2.57
CA LEU A 73 -9.76 6.26 -1.46
C LEU A 73 -10.09 7.68 -1.88
N PRO A 74 -11.37 7.98 -2.08
CA PRO A 74 -11.81 9.35 -2.34
C PRO A 74 -11.70 10.18 -1.05
N VAL A 75 -11.19 11.39 -1.20
CA VAL A 75 -11.04 12.39 -0.16
C VAL A 75 -11.85 13.61 -0.57
N ALA A 76 -12.77 14.03 0.30
CA ALA A 76 -13.57 15.24 0.13
C ALA A 76 -13.36 16.15 1.33
N ASP A 77 -13.09 17.43 1.07
CA ASP A 77 -12.86 18.47 2.09
C ASP A 77 -11.87 18.01 3.20
N GLY A 78 -10.81 17.29 2.81
CA GLY A 78 -9.78 16.78 3.72
C GLY A 78 -10.16 15.53 4.53
N LYS A 79 -11.33 14.94 4.29
CA LYS A 79 -11.79 13.71 4.94
C LYS A 79 -11.89 12.56 3.94
N ILE A 80 -11.44 11.38 4.34
CA ILE A 80 -11.61 10.16 3.56
C ILE A 80 -13.07 9.75 3.60
N MET A 81 -13.68 9.57 2.42
CA MET A 81 -15.06 9.09 2.29
C MET A 81 -15.07 7.56 2.34
N LYS A 82 -15.26 7.01 3.54
CA LYS A 82 -15.19 5.56 3.79
C LYS A 82 -16.22 4.77 2.99
N ASP A 83 -17.40 5.30 2.75
CA ASP A 83 -18.49 4.62 2.02
C ASP A 83 -18.13 4.33 0.56
N PHE A 84 -17.19 5.09 -0.02
CA PHE A 84 -16.74 4.96 -1.41
C PHE A 84 -15.31 4.42 -1.52
N SER A 85 -14.78 3.86 -0.43
CA SER A 85 -13.46 3.26 -0.44
C SER A 85 -13.48 1.88 -1.07
N LEU A 86 -12.55 1.63 -1.98
CA LEU A 86 -12.40 0.35 -2.67
C LEU A 86 -11.09 -0.31 -2.26
N ARG A 87 -11.15 -1.60 -1.92
CA ARG A 87 -9.98 -2.45 -1.71
C ARG A 87 -9.93 -3.50 -2.78
N LEU A 88 -8.86 -3.49 -3.55
CA LEU A 88 -8.54 -4.52 -4.53
C LEU A 88 -7.55 -5.50 -3.90
N SER A 89 -7.85 -6.79 -4.01
CA SER A 89 -6.95 -7.89 -3.61
C SER A 89 -5.77 -8.10 -4.55
N ILE A 90 -5.46 -7.10 -5.37
CA ILE A 90 -4.36 -7.09 -6.34
C ILE A 90 -3.25 -6.20 -5.78
N GLY A 91 -2.04 -6.72 -5.73
CA GLY A 91 -0.84 -6.00 -5.31
C GLY A 91 0.42 -6.63 -5.90
N GLY A 92 1.57 -6.12 -5.50
CA GLY A 92 2.89 -6.62 -5.94
C GLY A 92 3.10 -8.13 -5.74
N LYS A 93 2.56 -8.73 -4.67
CA LYS A 93 2.70 -10.17 -4.37
C LYS A 93 2.14 -11.05 -5.48
N ILE A 94 0.96 -10.71 -6.01
CA ILE A 94 0.34 -11.49 -7.09
C ILE A 94 1.17 -11.37 -8.37
N LEU A 95 1.71 -10.19 -8.66
CA LEU A 95 2.58 -9.97 -9.82
C LEU A 95 3.88 -10.76 -9.69
N THR A 96 4.52 -10.72 -8.53
CA THR A 96 5.74 -11.50 -8.24
C THR A 96 5.45 -13.01 -8.37
N ASN A 97 4.35 -13.50 -7.81
CA ASN A 97 3.96 -14.91 -7.93
C ASN A 97 3.71 -15.31 -9.39
N ARG A 98 3.08 -14.44 -10.18
CA ARG A 98 2.86 -14.71 -11.60
C ARG A 98 4.17 -14.76 -12.38
N LEU A 99 5.11 -13.85 -12.07
CA LEU A 99 6.44 -13.87 -12.68
C LEU A 99 7.20 -15.16 -12.34
N ILE A 100 7.16 -15.59 -11.07
CA ILE A 100 7.74 -16.87 -10.63
C ILE A 100 7.13 -18.04 -11.41
N GLU A 101 5.81 -18.10 -11.52
CA GLU A 101 5.11 -19.18 -12.25
C GLU A 101 5.53 -19.24 -13.72
N VAL A 102 5.54 -18.09 -14.41
CA VAL A 102 5.90 -18.02 -15.84
C VAL A 102 7.36 -18.40 -16.07
N THR A 103 8.29 -17.92 -15.23
CA THR A 103 9.71 -18.24 -15.35
C THR A 103 9.98 -19.72 -15.01
N SER A 104 9.32 -20.24 -13.98
CA SER A 104 9.42 -21.65 -13.55
C SER A 104 8.90 -22.61 -14.61
N TYR A 105 7.84 -22.24 -15.32
CA TYR A 105 7.30 -23.05 -16.40
C TYR A 105 8.20 -23.07 -17.64
N ARG A 106 8.87 -21.96 -17.95
CA ARG A 106 9.61 -21.80 -19.22
C ARG A 106 11.04 -22.29 -19.18
N GLN A 107 11.80 -22.00 -18.13
CA GLN A 107 13.27 -22.19 -18.14
C GLN A 107 13.83 -22.80 -16.85
N LEU A 108 13.54 -22.20 -15.70
CA LEU A 108 14.23 -22.50 -14.44
C LEU A 108 13.25 -22.50 -13.28
N ASP A 109 13.19 -23.57 -12.50
CA ASP A 109 12.36 -23.63 -11.29
C ASP A 109 12.90 -22.65 -10.23
N VAL A 110 12.23 -21.50 -10.11
CA VAL A 110 12.59 -20.41 -9.20
C VAL A 110 11.55 -20.25 -8.08
N ARG A 111 10.76 -21.29 -7.79
CA ARG A 111 9.71 -21.25 -6.76
C ARG A 111 10.26 -21.01 -5.36
N SER A 112 11.49 -21.43 -5.07
CA SER A 112 12.19 -21.13 -3.81
C SER A 112 12.73 -19.70 -3.75
N GLU A 113 13.02 -19.09 -4.89
CA GLU A 113 13.77 -17.84 -5.02
C GLU A 113 12.87 -16.59 -5.09
N THR A 114 11.89 -16.49 -4.18
CA THR A 114 10.91 -15.39 -4.18
C THR A 114 11.54 -14.00 -4.06
N TYR A 115 12.62 -13.88 -3.27
CA TYR A 115 13.34 -12.62 -3.05
C TYR A 115 14.03 -12.13 -4.33
N ILE A 116 14.79 -13.01 -4.98
CA ILE A 116 15.49 -12.70 -6.23
C ILE A 116 14.49 -12.31 -7.31
N MET A 117 13.38 -13.03 -7.41
CA MET A 117 12.32 -12.74 -8.37
C MET A 117 11.62 -11.41 -8.10
N ASN A 118 11.49 -10.99 -6.84
CA ASN A 118 11.00 -9.65 -6.51
C ASN A 118 11.99 -8.56 -6.96
N GLN A 119 13.28 -8.76 -6.72
CA GLN A 119 14.33 -7.84 -7.17
C GLN A 119 14.36 -7.73 -8.70
N CYS A 120 14.32 -8.87 -9.42
CA CYS A 120 14.25 -8.88 -10.88
C CYS A 120 13.02 -8.13 -11.40
N LYS A 121 11.87 -8.25 -10.72
CA LYS A 121 10.66 -7.49 -11.07
C LYS A 121 10.88 -5.99 -10.88
N GLU A 122 11.52 -5.56 -9.80
CA GLU A 122 11.77 -4.14 -9.53
C GLU A 122 12.82 -3.53 -10.47
N ASP A 123 13.84 -4.30 -10.87
CA ASP A 123 14.94 -3.81 -11.70
C ASP A 123 14.67 -3.92 -13.21
N ALA A 124 13.99 -4.98 -13.66
CA ALA A 124 13.84 -5.30 -15.09
C ALA A 124 12.43 -5.11 -15.64
N CYS A 125 11.38 -5.17 -14.81
CA CYS A 125 10.01 -5.00 -15.30
C CYS A 125 9.60 -3.53 -15.33
N TYR A 126 8.79 -3.17 -16.32
CA TYR A 126 8.20 -1.85 -16.46
C TYR A 126 6.79 -1.95 -17.05
N ILE A 127 6.04 -0.86 -16.95
CA ILE A 127 4.69 -0.78 -17.52
C ILE A 127 4.81 -0.28 -18.97
N SER A 128 4.34 -1.09 -19.91
CA SER A 128 4.24 -0.70 -21.33
C SER A 128 3.27 0.47 -21.50
N LYS A 129 3.60 1.39 -22.42
CA LYS A 129 2.71 2.50 -22.81
C LYS A 129 1.61 2.05 -23.76
N ASP A 130 1.90 1.08 -24.62
CA ASP A 130 0.94 0.46 -25.54
C ASP A 130 1.16 -1.05 -25.57
N PHE A 131 0.30 -1.75 -24.84
CA PHE A 131 0.37 -3.19 -24.67
C PHE A 131 0.26 -3.95 -26.00
N TRP A 132 -0.60 -3.52 -26.92
CA TRP A 132 -0.87 -4.27 -28.14
C TRP A 132 0.26 -4.16 -29.15
N SER A 133 0.82 -2.95 -29.26
CA SER A 133 2.00 -2.69 -30.10
C SER A 133 3.20 -3.51 -29.59
N ASP A 134 3.53 -3.39 -28.30
CA ASP A 134 4.70 -4.04 -27.72
C ASP A 134 4.60 -5.58 -27.74
N LEU A 135 3.39 -6.12 -27.55
CA LEU A 135 3.14 -7.57 -27.65
C LEU A 135 3.42 -8.12 -29.04
N THR A 136 3.20 -7.32 -30.09
CA THR A 136 3.45 -7.75 -31.47
C THR A 136 4.95 -7.82 -31.77
N VAL A 137 5.73 -6.90 -31.19
CA VAL A 137 7.20 -6.86 -31.32
C VAL A 137 7.88 -7.95 -30.48
N SER A 138 7.27 -8.32 -29.35
CA SER A 138 7.84 -9.28 -28.39
C SER A 138 7.61 -10.77 -28.74
N LYS A 139 7.11 -11.08 -29.94
CA LYS A 139 6.90 -12.46 -30.40
C LYS A 139 8.16 -13.12 -30.96
#